data_AF-A0A8H6EJS3-F1
#
_entry.id   AF-A0A8H6EJS3-F1
#
_cell.length_a   1.000
_cell.length_b   1.000
_cell.length_c   1.000
_cell.angle_alpha   90.00
_cell.angle_beta   90.00
_cell.angle_gamma   90.00
#
_symmetry.space_group_name_H-M   'P 1'
#
loop_
_entity.id
_entity.type
_entity.pdbx_description
1 polymer ?
#
loop_
_entity_poly.entity_id
_entity_poly.type
_entity_poly.pdbx_seq_one_letter_code
_entity_poly.pdbx_strand_id
1 'polypeptide(L)'
;MPSQYPSIQSFFRKEVKGDEGMSALHVVREQRGGEENETGDGFARDGGGENYGVERDGTDEKDELGDGFTEEELHEAMDPLAQKWNPSREYESMTVGELIPGPKAVTFIGRVVSFATIIGKSAKQPRARGWHYVGVRGEGGVVSIKLYFANQSYPLKLGQLLSIWTAFISDTSKADGASTAGILVCANLFPGRNTSDHLMIHTHSGAADVCRIPLGYVKGEPLPGLMTLEAYLNGGYDGVLDVKLLVCVKSIGAKKKIVKKDGGESDLIEVVLFDHTGETKMKCWSDLIESVKEWIPGKKTLLVSNPLHKLDYGGKGTIAWGRNTMVDVEPEFADANWLRKWADGLLRKESIGVEFPSEVWGEEDIEEAIYGPRTALFGLRDVEEWVRGGEGEVFTGWISVVFVELSLVKMWRRNICGIQLYSSTPSLGCPHCSKPLQLLVNPKIITTLIDETGMIHGGKLVWSEKAWKELLGRGTEELCEMGIEEVKMLECRMVGMRVSLCFGWEGDGGDGNEGGGGVGGRLCVLGVRS
;
A
#
# COMPACT_ATOMS: atom_id res chain seq x y z
N MET A 1 -12.44 -23.79 23.64
CA MET A 1 -11.00 -24.01 23.86
C MET A 1 -10.29 -23.25 22.76
N PRO A 2 -9.61 -22.12 23.02
CA PRO A 2 -8.89 -21.43 21.96
C PRO A 2 -7.66 -22.25 21.59
N SER A 3 -7.57 -22.68 20.33
CA SER A 3 -6.39 -23.34 19.79
C SER A 3 -5.19 -22.40 19.93
N GLN A 4 -4.23 -22.77 20.76
CA GLN A 4 -2.96 -22.07 20.89
C GLN A 4 -2.24 -22.10 19.54
N TYR A 5 -1.69 -20.94 19.16
CA TYR A 5 -0.65 -20.80 18.15
C TYR A 5 0.43 -21.87 18.35
N PRO A 6 0.79 -22.68 17.35
CA PRO A 6 2.12 -23.26 17.30
C PRO A 6 3.10 -22.11 17.06
N SER A 7 3.97 -21.79 18.03
CA SER A 7 4.98 -20.76 17.81
C SER A 7 5.91 -21.19 16.68
N ILE A 8 6.08 -20.37 15.64
CA ILE A 8 6.99 -20.63 14.50
C ILE A 8 8.46 -20.83 14.94
N GLN A 9 8.84 -20.41 16.16
CA GLN A 9 10.15 -20.74 16.72
C GLN A 9 10.38 -22.25 16.91
N SER A 10 9.32 -23.07 16.97
CA SER A 10 9.46 -24.53 17.04
C SER A 10 9.89 -25.15 15.71
N PHE A 11 9.66 -24.47 14.57
CA PHE A 11 10.04 -24.95 13.24
C PHE A 11 11.52 -24.70 12.89
N PHE A 12 12.20 -23.79 13.58
CA PHE A 12 13.57 -23.35 13.23
C PHE A 12 14.66 -23.74 14.24
N ARG A 13 14.40 -24.61 15.22
CA ARG A 13 15.49 -25.23 16.00
C ARG A 13 16.19 -26.31 15.17
N LYS A 14 17.02 -25.86 14.22
CA LYS A 14 18.16 -26.64 13.74
C LYS A 14 19.40 -26.02 14.37
N GLU A 15 20.01 -26.78 15.28
CA GLU A 15 21.25 -26.41 15.95
C GLU A 15 22.32 -26.02 14.94
N VAL A 16 22.82 -24.79 15.05
CA VAL A 16 24.11 -24.39 14.48
C VAL A 16 24.91 -23.74 15.59
N LYS A 17 25.98 -24.42 15.98
CA LYS A 17 27.01 -23.96 16.92
C LYS A 17 27.69 -22.70 16.35
N GLY A 18 28.08 -21.83 17.27
CA GLY A 18 28.52 -20.46 17.00
C GLY A 18 29.80 -20.31 16.20
N ASP A 19 30.04 -19.06 15.78
CA ASP A 19 31.32 -18.42 16.00
C ASP A 19 31.16 -16.90 16.05
N GLU A 20 31.96 -16.27 16.91
CA GLU A 20 31.97 -14.84 17.24
C GLU A 20 32.66 -14.01 16.13
N GLY A 21 32.28 -12.73 15.98
CA GLY A 21 32.96 -11.83 15.04
C GLY A 21 32.51 -10.38 15.11
N MET A 22 33.34 -9.55 15.74
CA MET A 22 33.19 -8.15 16.13
C MET A 22 32.73 -7.10 15.09
N SER A 23 32.11 -6.07 15.67
CA SER A 23 31.81 -4.70 15.20
C SER A 23 33.03 -3.92 14.70
N ALA A 24 32.80 -2.99 13.75
CA ALA A 24 33.60 -1.76 13.65
C ALA A 24 32.77 -0.59 13.07
N LEU A 25 32.57 0.41 13.92
CA LEU A 25 32.14 1.77 13.62
C LEU A 25 33.39 2.67 13.49
N HIS A 26 33.21 3.80 12.80
CA HIS A 26 33.91 5.09 12.91
C HIS A 26 34.98 5.51 11.89
N VAL A 27 35.04 6.86 11.75
CA VAL A 27 35.97 7.77 11.03
C VAL A 27 35.39 8.21 9.68
N VAL A 28 35.00 9.48 9.47
CA VAL A 28 35.90 10.63 9.20
C VAL A 28 35.34 11.96 9.73
N ARG A 29 36.30 12.81 10.13
CA ARG A 29 36.24 14.13 10.76
C ARG A 29 36.52 15.24 9.73
N GLU A 30 35.90 16.40 9.98
CA GLU A 30 36.20 17.82 9.65
C GLU A 30 37.40 18.20 8.76
N GLN A 31 37.25 19.26 7.94
CA GLN A 31 37.89 20.58 8.21
C GLN A 31 37.67 21.66 7.11
N ARG A 32 37.77 22.92 7.58
CA ARG A 32 37.96 24.24 6.93
C ARG A 32 36.68 25.02 6.60
N GLY A 33 36.43 26.25 7.09
CA GLY A 33 37.28 27.27 7.72
C GLY A 33 37.45 28.48 6.78
N GLY A 34 37.08 29.68 7.23
CA GLY A 34 37.39 30.94 6.55
C GLY A 34 36.40 32.08 6.83
N GLU A 35 36.71 32.90 7.84
CA GLU A 35 36.19 34.26 8.04
C GLU A 35 36.87 35.24 7.07
N GLU A 36 36.19 36.30 6.65
CA GLU A 36 36.81 37.62 6.42
C GLU A 36 35.76 38.74 6.50
N ASN A 37 36.15 39.81 7.22
CA ASN A 37 35.45 41.09 7.43
C ASN A 37 35.73 42.05 6.27
N GLU A 38 34.86 43.05 6.04
CA GLU A 38 35.17 44.43 5.58
C GLU A 38 33.84 45.23 5.53
N THR A 39 33.55 46.13 6.49
CA THR A 39 33.74 47.61 6.49
C THR A 39 33.08 48.41 5.36
N GLY A 40 32.34 49.47 5.72
CA GLY A 40 32.19 50.68 4.91
C GLY A 40 30.87 51.46 5.04
N ASP A 41 30.86 52.51 5.88
CA ASP A 41 30.39 53.90 5.69
C ASP A 41 29.32 54.16 4.59
N GLY A 42 28.20 54.87 4.78
CA GLY A 42 27.91 56.07 5.58
C GLY A 42 27.73 57.28 4.65
N PHE A 43 26.52 57.86 4.52
CA PHE A 43 26.31 59.26 4.08
C PHE A 43 24.90 59.78 4.46
N ALA A 44 24.89 61.03 4.93
CA ALA A 44 23.74 61.81 5.41
C ALA A 44 23.42 62.98 4.46
N ARG A 45 22.33 63.72 4.78
CA ARG A 45 21.87 65.08 4.35
C ARG A 45 20.68 65.10 3.39
N ASP A 46 19.83 66.14 3.33
CA ASP A 46 19.30 67.18 4.24
C ASP A 46 18.27 67.97 3.39
N GLY A 47 17.31 68.65 4.04
CA GLY A 47 16.50 69.76 3.47
C GLY A 47 15.04 69.38 3.13
N GLY A 48 13.98 70.05 3.60
CA GLY A 48 13.80 71.39 4.18
C GLY A 48 13.12 72.32 3.16
N GLY A 49 11.86 72.72 3.38
CA GLY A 49 11.23 73.84 2.63
C GLY A 49 9.70 73.87 2.48
N GLU A 50 9.04 74.40 3.51
CA GLU A 50 7.85 75.29 3.57
C GLU A 50 6.76 75.40 2.46
N ASN A 51 5.51 75.16 2.91
CA ASN A 51 4.25 75.92 2.76
C ASN A 51 3.93 76.77 1.51
N TYR A 52 2.77 76.48 0.88
CA TYR A 52 1.69 77.44 0.62
C TYR A 52 0.35 76.68 0.56
N GLY A 53 -0.68 77.20 1.25
CA GLY A 53 -2.01 76.62 1.28
C GLY A 53 -2.89 77.00 0.09
N VAL A 54 -4.08 76.39 0.08
CA VAL A 54 -5.41 76.93 -0.27
C VAL A 54 -6.26 75.89 -1.00
N GLU A 55 -7.46 75.75 -0.44
CA GLU A 55 -8.74 75.27 -1.01
C GLU A 55 -9.09 73.78 -1.02
N ARG A 56 -10.20 73.56 -0.31
CA ARG A 56 -11.01 72.35 -0.19
C ARG A 56 -11.65 72.05 -1.53
N ASP A 57 -11.67 70.79 -1.92
CA ASP A 57 -12.87 70.23 -2.52
C ASP A 57 -13.11 68.83 -1.98
N GLY A 58 -14.35 68.59 -1.56
CA GLY A 58 -14.76 67.38 -0.87
C GLY A 58 -15.06 66.29 -1.89
N THR A 59 -14.32 65.20 -1.80
CA THR A 59 -14.82 63.87 -2.17
C THR A 59 -14.35 62.91 -1.08
N ASP A 60 -15.30 62.40 -0.30
CA ASP A 60 -15.11 61.24 0.59
C ASP A 60 -14.81 60.03 -0.31
N GLU A 61 -13.56 59.90 -0.75
CA GLU A 61 -12.97 58.59 -0.98
C GLU A 61 -12.88 57.94 0.40
N LYS A 62 -13.77 56.98 0.66
CA LYS A 62 -13.47 55.98 1.67
C LYS A 62 -12.22 55.25 1.19
N ASP A 63 -11.07 55.71 1.66
CA ASP A 63 -9.88 54.91 1.78
C ASP A 63 -10.31 53.57 2.40
N GLU A 64 -10.39 52.53 1.57
CA GLU A 64 -10.25 51.17 2.03
C GLU A 64 -8.84 51.09 2.62
N LEU A 65 -8.74 51.47 3.89
CA LEU A 65 -7.64 51.09 4.77
C LEU A 65 -7.58 49.56 4.72
N GLY A 66 -6.83 49.03 3.76
CA GLY A 66 -6.45 47.63 3.72
C GLY A 66 -5.92 47.27 5.09
N ASP A 67 -6.33 46.11 5.61
CA ASP A 67 -6.03 45.65 6.96
C ASP A 67 -4.54 45.42 7.24
N GLY A 68 -3.67 45.75 6.29
CA GLY A 68 -2.22 45.66 6.39
C GLY A 68 -1.69 44.25 6.16
N PHE A 69 -2.55 43.29 5.78
CA PHE A 69 -2.16 41.92 5.48
C PHE A 69 -2.27 41.66 3.98
N THR A 70 -1.29 40.94 3.42
CA THR A 70 -1.42 40.43 2.05
C THR A 70 -2.40 39.25 2.02
N GLU A 71 -3.01 38.95 0.86
CA GLU A 71 -3.87 37.76 0.73
C GLU A 71 -3.09 36.47 1.04
N GLU A 72 -1.79 36.45 0.74
CA GLU A 72 -0.89 35.36 1.10
C GLU A 72 -0.67 35.25 2.61
N GLU A 73 -0.48 36.37 3.33
CA GLU A 73 -0.37 36.38 4.79
C GLU A 73 -1.68 35.96 5.47
N LEU A 74 -2.82 36.36 4.90
CA LEU A 74 -4.14 35.90 5.34
C LEU A 74 -4.30 34.40 5.10
N HIS A 75 -3.84 33.90 3.95
CA HIS A 75 -3.91 32.49 3.59
C HIS A 75 -2.99 31.62 4.47
N GLU A 76 -1.75 32.04 4.72
CA GLU A 76 -0.80 31.37 5.63
C GLU A 76 -1.29 31.40 7.08
N ALA A 77 -1.92 32.48 7.53
CA ALA A 77 -2.57 32.54 8.84
C ALA A 77 -3.81 31.63 8.94
N MET A 78 -4.45 31.32 7.81
CA MET A 78 -5.67 30.52 7.72
C MET A 78 -5.41 29.02 7.44
N ASP A 79 -4.22 28.63 6.99
CA ASP A 79 -3.77 27.24 6.86
C ASP A 79 -2.84 26.84 8.02
N PRO A 80 -3.34 26.08 9.02
CA PRO A 80 -2.55 25.68 10.18
C PRO A 80 -1.35 24.79 9.85
N LEU A 81 -1.29 24.19 8.65
CA LEU A 81 -0.17 23.36 8.20
C LEU A 81 0.94 24.18 7.53
N ALA A 82 0.62 25.35 6.96
CA ALA A 82 1.59 26.26 6.35
C ALA A 82 2.30 27.13 7.41
N GLN A 83 1.69 27.27 8.59
CA GLN A 83 2.22 28.09 9.67
C GLN A 83 3.56 27.56 10.20
N LYS A 84 4.61 28.39 10.13
CA LYS A 84 5.90 28.10 10.77
C LYS A 84 5.73 27.99 12.29
N TRP A 85 5.98 26.79 12.83
CA TRP A 85 5.86 26.55 14.26
C TRP A 85 7.03 27.16 15.04
N ASN A 86 6.75 28.23 15.78
CA ASN A 86 7.69 28.85 16.71
C ASN A 86 6.99 29.09 18.05
N PRO A 87 6.87 28.05 18.90
CA PRO A 87 6.10 28.16 20.12
C PRO A 87 6.75 29.14 21.11
N SER A 88 5.93 29.98 21.76
CA SER A 88 6.39 30.89 22.82
C SER A 88 6.67 30.19 24.15
N ARG A 89 6.32 28.91 24.26
CA ARG A 89 6.53 28.07 25.45
C ARG A 89 7.33 26.82 25.09
N GLU A 90 8.04 26.28 26.07
CA GLU A 90 8.72 25.01 25.92
C GLU A 90 7.70 23.84 26.04
N TYR A 91 7.83 22.85 25.15
CA TYR A 91 7.01 21.64 25.17
C TYR A 91 7.90 20.46 25.52
N GLU A 92 7.52 19.71 26.55
CA GLU A 92 8.24 18.51 26.95
C GLU A 92 7.96 17.38 25.97
N SER A 93 9.01 16.79 25.40
CA SER A 93 8.87 15.61 24.53
C SER A 93 8.58 14.38 25.36
N MET A 94 7.45 13.73 25.09
CA MET A 94 6.98 12.54 25.82
C MET A 94 6.57 11.44 24.84
N THR A 95 6.72 10.18 25.26
CA THR A 95 6.08 9.07 24.55
C THR A 95 4.58 9.05 24.84
N VAL A 96 3.79 8.39 23.99
CA VAL A 96 2.34 8.30 24.20
C VAL A 96 2.00 7.55 25.49
N GLY A 97 2.77 6.52 25.85
CA GLY A 97 2.60 5.73 27.07
C GLY A 97 2.82 6.51 28.37
N GLU A 98 3.54 7.62 28.32
CA GLU A 98 3.90 8.43 29.48
C GLU A 98 2.99 9.65 29.67
N LEU A 99 2.04 9.88 28.76
CA LEU A 99 1.15 11.04 28.84
C LEU A 99 0.21 10.93 30.04
N ILE A 100 0.20 12.00 30.86
CA ILE A 100 -0.64 12.10 32.05
C ILE A 100 -1.70 13.19 31.82
N PRO A 101 -2.98 12.94 32.15
CA PRO A 101 -4.03 13.96 32.09
C PRO A 101 -3.71 15.19 32.94
N GLY A 102 -3.92 16.38 32.37
CA GLY A 102 -3.71 17.65 33.05
C GLY A 102 -3.21 18.77 32.13
N PRO A 103 -3.07 19.98 32.67
CA PRO A 103 -2.45 21.11 31.97
C PRO A 103 -0.93 20.94 31.96
N LYS A 104 -0.38 20.48 30.83
CA LYS A 104 1.07 20.35 30.60
C LYS A 104 1.35 20.57 29.12
N ALA A 105 2.35 21.40 28.81
CA ALA A 105 2.83 21.58 27.45
C ALA A 105 3.68 20.37 27.05
N VAL A 106 3.14 19.54 26.17
CA VAL A 106 3.76 18.29 25.74
C VAL A 106 3.81 18.18 24.23
N THR A 107 4.86 17.55 23.73
CA THR A 107 4.94 17.11 22.34
C THR A 107 5.13 15.61 22.29
N PHE A 108 4.46 14.97 21.33
CA PHE A 108 4.56 13.52 21.12
C PHE A 108 4.37 13.19 19.65
N ILE A 109 4.83 11.99 19.27
CA ILE A 109 4.83 11.50 17.90
C ILE A 109 4.05 10.18 17.85
N GLY A 110 3.30 9.97 16.77
CA GLY A 110 2.62 8.71 16.52
C GLY A 110 2.01 8.60 15.14
N ARG A 111 1.53 7.41 14.79
CA ARG A 111 0.86 7.14 13.51
C ARG A 111 -0.65 7.16 13.65
N VAL A 112 -1.32 7.68 12.62
CA VAL A 112 -2.77 7.59 12.49
C VAL A 112 -3.17 6.13 12.33
N VAL A 113 -3.88 5.57 13.30
CA VAL A 113 -4.39 4.19 13.26
C VAL A 113 -5.90 4.13 13.04
N SER A 114 -6.60 5.24 13.27
CA SER A 114 -8.01 5.38 12.93
C SER A 114 -8.34 6.84 12.72
N PHE A 115 -9.26 7.13 11.81
CA PHE A 115 -9.85 8.47 11.77
C PHE A 115 -11.25 8.49 11.15
N ALA A 116 -12.03 9.50 11.51
CA ALA A 116 -13.31 9.81 10.89
C ALA A 116 -13.55 11.32 10.88
N THR A 117 -13.93 11.87 9.72
CA THR A 117 -14.25 13.29 9.57
C THR A 117 -15.72 13.55 9.84
N ILE A 118 -16.00 14.57 10.64
CA ILE A 118 -17.34 15.12 10.84
C ILE A 118 -17.35 16.55 10.31
N ILE A 119 -18.23 16.82 9.34
CA ILE A 119 -18.51 18.18 8.87
C ILE A 119 -19.77 18.68 9.57
N GLY A 120 -19.68 19.83 10.23
CA GLY A 120 -20.79 20.41 10.96
C GLY A 120 -20.37 21.33 12.10
N LYS A 121 -21.36 21.92 12.77
CA LYS A 121 -21.13 22.85 13.88
C LYS A 121 -20.90 22.09 15.19
N SER A 122 -19.85 22.46 15.92
CA SER A 122 -19.62 21.97 17.28
C SER A 122 -20.17 22.97 18.30
N ALA A 123 -20.96 22.49 19.27
CA ALA A 123 -21.42 23.34 20.38
C ALA A 123 -20.25 23.91 21.20
N LYS A 124 -19.17 23.13 21.36
CA LYS A 124 -17.96 23.53 22.10
C LYS A 124 -17.04 24.44 21.29
N GLN A 125 -17.03 24.29 19.96
CA GLN A 125 -16.21 25.08 19.04
C GLN A 125 -17.07 25.61 17.88
N PRO A 126 -17.88 26.67 18.08
CA PRO A 126 -18.83 27.15 17.07
C PRO A 126 -18.17 27.67 15.78
N ARG A 127 -16.88 28.05 15.86
CA ARG A 127 -16.08 28.54 14.73
C ARG A 127 -15.43 27.41 13.90
N ALA A 128 -15.51 26.16 14.36
CA ALA A 128 -15.04 25.02 13.57
C ALA A 128 -16.09 24.65 12.51
N ARG A 129 -15.63 24.40 11.29
CA ARG A 129 -16.47 23.85 10.21
C ARG A 129 -16.64 22.33 10.33
N GLY A 130 -15.72 21.69 11.04
CA GLY A 130 -15.75 20.27 11.30
C GLY A 130 -14.60 19.84 12.22
N TRP A 131 -14.50 18.54 12.44
CA TRP A 131 -13.40 17.94 13.19
C TRP A 131 -13.15 16.50 12.74
N HIS A 132 -11.92 16.06 12.95
CA HIS A 132 -11.53 14.66 12.87
C HIS A 132 -11.58 14.03 14.25
N TYR A 133 -12.14 12.84 14.38
CA TYR A 133 -11.78 11.93 15.45
C TYR A 133 -10.61 11.10 14.97
N VAL A 134 -9.45 11.19 15.61
CA VAL A 134 -8.20 10.55 15.17
C VAL A 134 -7.62 9.71 16.30
N GLY A 135 -7.40 8.43 16.07
CA GLY A 135 -6.56 7.61 16.93
C GLY A 135 -5.11 7.72 16.48
N VAL A 136 -4.23 8.19 17.37
CA VAL A 136 -2.80 8.31 17.12
C VAL A 136 -2.05 7.35 18.02
N ARG A 137 -1.41 6.33 17.43
CA ARG A 137 -0.60 5.36 18.17
C ARG A 137 0.86 5.80 18.18
N GLY A 138 1.40 5.98 19.37
CA GLY A 138 2.83 6.15 19.57
C GLY A 138 3.44 4.95 20.28
N GLU A 139 4.59 5.17 20.89
CA GLU A 139 5.18 4.22 21.83
C GLU A 139 4.34 4.14 23.10
N GLY A 140 4.05 2.93 23.56
CA GLY A 140 3.36 2.66 24.82
C GLY A 140 1.83 2.84 24.84
N GLY A 141 1.20 3.40 23.80
CA GLY A 141 -0.26 3.53 23.78
C GLY A 141 -0.86 4.27 22.58
N VAL A 142 -2.14 4.61 22.71
CA VAL A 142 -2.91 5.39 21.73
C VAL A 142 -3.52 6.63 22.39
N VAL A 143 -3.45 7.77 21.70
CA VAL A 143 -4.17 9.00 22.06
C VAL A 143 -5.39 9.15 21.15
N SER A 144 -6.55 9.43 21.74
CA SER A 144 -7.74 9.84 20.99
C SER A 144 -7.75 11.36 20.83
N ILE A 145 -7.76 11.85 19.59
CA ILE A 145 -7.65 13.27 19.29
C ILE A 145 -8.91 13.74 18.59
N LYS A 146 -9.53 14.79 19.13
CA LYS A 146 -10.55 15.57 18.43
C LYS A 146 -9.88 16.79 17.81
N LEU A 147 -9.59 16.71 16.52
CA LEU A 147 -8.83 17.70 15.77
C LEU A 147 -9.79 18.59 14.96
N TYR A 148 -9.99 19.81 15.43
CA TYR A 148 -10.86 20.80 14.79
C TYR A 148 -10.17 21.50 13.62
N PHE A 149 -10.95 21.83 12.59
CA PHE A 149 -10.52 22.67 11.48
C PHE A 149 -11.54 23.77 11.17
N ALA A 150 -11.04 24.94 10.79
CA ALA A 150 -11.86 26.12 10.48
C ALA A 150 -12.31 26.13 9.01
N ASN A 151 -11.40 25.84 8.07
CA ASN A 151 -11.64 26.00 6.63
C ASN A 151 -11.67 24.67 5.89
N GLN A 152 -10.51 24.01 5.79
CA GLN A 152 -10.32 22.75 5.11
C GLN A 152 -9.94 21.65 6.10
N SER A 153 -10.44 20.44 5.88
CA SER A 153 -10.06 19.28 6.67
C SER A 153 -8.61 18.88 6.38
N TYR A 154 -7.87 18.53 7.43
CA TYR A 154 -6.51 17.99 7.27
C TYR A 154 -6.53 16.71 6.42
N PRO A 155 -5.61 16.54 5.45
CA PRO A 155 -5.58 15.40 4.52
C PRO A 155 -4.96 14.15 5.18
N LEU A 156 -5.61 13.66 6.24
CA LEU A 156 -5.12 12.54 7.03
C LEU A 156 -5.23 11.22 6.28
N LYS A 157 -4.25 10.35 6.48
CA LYS A 157 -4.22 8.97 5.96
C LYS A 157 -3.83 7.98 7.06
N LEU A 158 -4.33 6.74 6.96
CA LEU A 158 -3.90 5.66 7.84
C LEU A 158 -2.40 5.40 7.68
N GLY A 159 -1.71 5.17 8.79
CA GLY A 159 -0.28 4.98 8.85
C GLY A 159 0.54 6.27 8.76
N GLN A 160 -0.08 7.43 8.53
CA GLN A 160 0.64 8.70 8.44
C GLN A 160 1.22 9.09 9.80
N LEU A 161 2.48 9.53 9.81
CA LEU A 161 3.16 9.96 11.03
C LEU A 161 2.81 11.42 11.33
N LEU A 162 2.48 11.70 12.58
CA LEU A 162 2.13 13.02 13.10
C LEU A 162 3.07 13.39 14.24
N SER A 163 3.48 14.65 14.29
CA SER A 163 3.99 15.29 15.50
C SER A 163 2.93 16.26 16.02
N ILE A 164 2.64 16.19 17.32
CA ILE A 164 1.57 16.95 17.94
C ILE A 164 2.15 17.74 19.11
N TRP A 165 1.68 18.98 19.25
CA TRP A 165 1.95 19.83 20.39
C TRP A 165 0.62 20.24 21.00
N THR A 166 0.50 20.12 22.32
CA THR A 166 -0.67 20.63 23.05
C THR A 166 -0.32 21.00 24.47
N ALA A 167 -1.09 21.92 25.05
CA ALA A 167 -0.93 22.35 26.43
C ALA A 167 -1.85 21.60 27.42
N PHE A 168 -2.68 20.68 26.93
CA PHE A 168 -3.64 19.99 27.78
C PHE A 168 -3.95 18.57 27.29
N ILE A 169 -3.82 17.62 28.19
CA ILE A 169 -4.25 16.23 27.98
C ILE A 169 -5.47 15.97 28.87
N SER A 170 -6.52 15.40 28.30
CA SER A 170 -7.70 14.91 29.02
C SER A 170 -7.60 13.43 29.35
N ASP A 171 -8.30 13.03 30.39
CA ASP A 171 -8.59 11.63 30.67
C ASP A 171 -9.63 11.05 29.70
N THR A 172 -9.77 9.73 29.70
CA THR A 172 -10.71 9.01 28.81
C THR A 172 -12.17 9.17 29.22
N SER A 173 -12.46 9.65 30.43
CA SER A 173 -13.84 9.96 30.87
C SER A 173 -14.50 11.04 30.03
N LYS A 174 -13.69 11.90 29.39
CA LYS A 174 -14.13 12.99 28.51
C LYS A 174 -14.21 12.59 27.03
N ALA A 175 -13.92 11.34 26.68
CA ALA A 175 -14.09 10.84 25.33
C ALA A 175 -15.58 10.79 24.95
N ASP A 176 -15.91 11.23 23.74
CA ASP A 176 -17.26 11.09 23.20
C ASP A 176 -17.49 9.61 22.78
N GLY A 177 -17.68 8.68 23.73
CA GLY A 177 -17.97 7.28 23.42
C GLY A 177 -17.51 6.24 24.46
N ALA A 178 -17.74 4.96 24.15
CA ALA A 178 -17.25 3.84 24.95
C ALA A 178 -15.72 3.73 24.88
N SER A 179 -15.09 3.27 25.98
CA SER A 179 -13.64 3.07 26.06
C SER A 179 -13.16 2.07 24.99
N THR A 180 -12.13 2.46 24.24
CA THR A 180 -11.44 1.59 23.28
C THR A 180 -10.17 1.06 23.92
N ALA A 181 -9.94 -0.25 23.84
CA ALA A 181 -8.70 -0.86 24.32
C ALA A 181 -7.46 -0.19 23.69
N GLY A 182 -6.49 0.19 24.52
CA GLY A 182 -5.26 0.86 24.11
C GLY A 182 -5.29 2.39 24.10
N ILE A 183 -6.47 3.02 24.21
CA ILE A 183 -6.55 4.49 24.36
C ILE A 183 -6.27 4.87 25.82
N LEU A 184 -5.17 5.57 26.05
CA LEU A 184 -4.73 5.98 27.38
C LEU A 184 -5.29 7.34 27.79
N VAL A 185 -5.30 8.28 26.85
CA VAL A 185 -5.66 9.68 27.08
C VAL A 185 -6.34 10.28 25.85
N CYS A 186 -6.96 11.45 26.03
CA CYS A 186 -7.63 12.19 24.97
C CYS A 186 -7.03 13.60 24.82
N ALA A 187 -7.07 14.17 23.61
CA ALA A 187 -6.71 15.57 23.36
C ALA A 187 -7.76 16.24 22.48
N ASN A 188 -7.97 17.54 22.68
CA ASN A 188 -8.78 18.38 21.80
C ASN A 188 -7.85 19.44 21.22
N LEU A 189 -7.68 19.46 19.90
CA LEU A 189 -6.74 20.35 19.22
C LEU A 189 -7.51 21.27 18.28
N PHE A 190 -7.17 22.56 18.31
CA PHE A 190 -7.62 23.49 17.28
C PHE A 190 -6.47 24.40 16.83
N PRO A 191 -5.48 23.87 16.08
CA PRO A 191 -4.27 24.61 15.73
C PRO A 191 -4.53 25.98 15.08
N GLY A 192 -5.51 26.07 14.16
CA GLY A 192 -5.89 27.34 13.53
C GLY A 192 -6.58 28.38 14.44
N ARG A 193 -6.68 28.12 15.75
CA ARG A 193 -7.28 29.04 16.73
C ARG A 193 -6.49 29.11 18.03
N ASN A 194 -6.02 27.96 18.51
CA ASN A 194 -5.27 27.84 19.74
C ASN A 194 -3.78 27.80 19.41
N THR A 195 -3.07 28.89 19.69
CA THR A 195 -1.62 29.01 19.48
C THR A 195 -0.81 28.05 20.35
N SER A 196 -1.44 27.35 21.29
CA SER A 196 -0.81 26.30 22.10
C SER A 196 -0.91 24.91 21.48
N ASP A 197 -1.68 24.76 20.39
CA ASP A 197 -1.83 23.50 19.69
C ASP A 197 -1.14 23.60 18.33
N HIS A 198 -0.39 22.56 17.96
CA HIS A 198 0.17 22.45 16.63
C HIS A 198 0.15 21.01 16.15
N LEU A 199 0.09 20.85 14.83
CA LEU A 199 0.09 19.57 14.16
C LEU A 199 1.04 19.64 12.97
N MET A 200 2.02 18.76 12.95
CA MET A 200 2.89 18.56 11.79
C MET A 200 2.60 17.20 11.20
N ILE A 201 2.27 17.21 9.90
CA ILE A 201 2.02 16.00 9.11
C ILE A 201 3.30 15.65 8.35
N HIS A 202 3.88 14.50 8.64
CA HIS A 202 5.10 14.05 7.96
C HIS A 202 4.75 13.42 6.61
N THR A 203 5.37 13.95 5.54
CA THR A 203 5.16 13.50 4.15
C THR A 203 6.43 12.92 3.50
N HIS A 204 7.58 12.97 4.17
CA HIS A 204 8.88 12.55 3.63
C HIS A 204 9.29 11.14 4.06
N SER A 205 10.12 10.47 3.25
CA SER A 205 10.55 9.07 3.42
C SER A 205 11.40 8.81 4.67
N GLY A 206 12.09 9.82 5.21
CA GLY A 206 12.92 9.68 6.41
C GLY A 206 12.16 9.33 7.69
N ALA A 207 10.84 9.53 7.71
CA ALA A 207 9.95 9.19 8.83
C ALA A 207 9.30 7.79 8.68
N ALA A 208 9.74 6.99 7.70
CA ALA A 208 9.11 5.71 7.38
C ALA A 208 9.16 4.71 8.54
N ASP A 209 10.24 4.62 9.31
CA ASP A 209 10.43 3.52 10.28
C ASP A 209 9.92 3.85 11.70
N VAL A 210 9.54 5.10 11.96
CA VAL A 210 9.14 5.56 13.30
C VAL A 210 7.78 5.00 13.71
N CYS A 211 7.61 4.58 14.97
CA CYS A 211 6.35 4.08 15.51
C CYS A 211 5.67 3.00 14.65
N ARG A 212 6.39 1.98 14.15
CA ARG A 212 5.81 0.86 13.38
C ARG A 212 5.61 -0.44 14.15
N ILE A 213 6.20 -0.54 15.35
CA ILE A 213 6.02 -1.69 16.23
C ILE A 213 4.59 -1.67 16.79
N PRO A 214 3.79 -2.75 16.65
CA PRO A 214 2.43 -2.81 17.18
C PRO A 214 2.35 -2.68 18.70
N LEU A 215 1.22 -2.16 19.20
CA LEU A 215 0.96 -2.08 20.63
C LEU A 215 0.91 -3.48 21.26
N GLY A 216 1.64 -3.66 22.36
CA GLY A 216 1.70 -4.93 23.10
C GLY A 216 2.62 -5.98 22.47
N TYR A 217 3.34 -5.66 21.40
CA TYR A 217 4.36 -6.57 20.87
C TYR A 217 5.62 -6.56 21.74
N VAL A 218 6.05 -7.76 22.16
CA VAL A 218 7.34 -7.98 22.81
C VAL A 218 8.18 -8.87 21.90
N LYS A 219 9.42 -8.46 21.63
CA LYS A 219 10.30 -9.20 20.71
C LYS A 219 10.52 -10.63 21.23
N GLY A 220 10.16 -11.61 20.39
CA GLY A 220 10.29 -13.03 20.70
C GLY A 220 9.02 -13.67 21.26
N GLU A 221 7.99 -12.87 21.60
CA GLU A 221 6.70 -13.36 22.05
C GLU A 221 5.64 -13.22 20.95
N PRO A 222 4.62 -14.11 20.92
CA PRO A 222 3.45 -13.93 20.04
C PRO A 222 2.69 -12.64 20.40
N LEU A 223 2.20 -11.94 19.38
CA LEU A 223 1.37 -10.75 19.60
C LEU A 223 0.04 -11.16 20.26
N PRO A 224 -0.32 -10.62 21.44
CA PRO A 224 -1.57 -10.97 22.11
C PRO A 224 -2.80 -10.64 21.27
N GLY A 225 -3.78 -11.53 21.26
CA GLY A 225 -5.04 -11.36 20.52
C GLY A 225 -4.94 -11.57 19.00
N LEU A 226 -3.74 -11.87 18.48
CA LEU A 226 -3.55 -12.19 17.06
C LEU A 226 -4.25 -13.51 16.72
N MET A 227 -5.14 -13.48 15.72
CA MET A 227 -5.80 -14.67 15.18
C MET A 227 -5.83 -14.65 13.65
N THR A 228 -6.03 -15.82 13.06
CA THR A 228 -6.16 -15.96 11.61
C THR A 228 -7.52 -15.47 11.14
N LEU A 229 -7.59 -15.10 9.87
CA LEU A 229 -8.81 -14.61 9.26
C LEU A 229 -9.92 -15.65 9.28
N GLU A 230 -9.59 -16.90 8.95
CA GLU A 230 -10.54 -18.02 9.02
C GLU A 230 -11.08 -18.23 10.44
N ALA A 231 -10.21 -18.25 11.45
CA ALA A 231 -10.63 -18.42 12.85
C ALA A 231 -11.57 -17.29 13.30
N TYR A 232 -11.27 -16.05 12.89
CA TYR A 232 -12.15 -14.92 13.16
C TYR A 232 -13.53 -15.10 12.52
N LEU A 233 -13.57 -15.39 11.21
CA LEU A 233 -14.82 -15.54 10.47
C LEU A 233 -15.67 -16.74 10.94
N ASN A 234 -15.02 -17.78 11.50
CA ASN A 234 -15.67 -18.98 12.03
C ASN A 234 -16.04 -18.88 13.52
N GLY A 235 -16.24 -17.66 14.04
CA GLY A 235 -16.76 -17.42 15.39
C GLY A 235 -15.77 -16.78 16.36
N GLY A 236 -14.51 -16.58 15.96
CA GLY A 236 -13.52 -15.83 16.76
C GLY A 236 -13.87 -14.35 16.96
N TYR A 237 -14.91 -13.84 16.30
CA TYR A 237 -15.47 -12.51 16.53
C TYR A 237 -16.41 -12.42 17.74
N ASP A 238 -16.94 -13.54 18.25
CA ASP A 238 -18.00 -13.52 19.26
C ASP A 238 -17.43 -13.57 20.69
N GLY A 239 -17.74 -12.56 21.50
CA GLY A 239 -17.31 -12.46 22.90
C GLY A 239 -15.80 -12.29 23.13
N VAL A 240 -14.98 -12.22 22.07
CA VAL A 240 -13.52 -12.03 22.18
C VAL A 240 -13.18 -10.54 22.10
N LEU A 241 -12.47 -10.05 23.11
CA LEU A 241 -11.95 -8.68 23.15
C LEU A 241 -10.51 -8.64 22.63
N ASP A 242 -10.09 -7.47 22.13
CA ASP A 242 -8.72 -7.21 21.64
C ASP A 242 -8.25 -8.14 20.51
N VAL A 243 -9.20 -8.50 19.63
CA VAL A 243 -8.91 -9.28 18.42
C VAL A 243 -7.98 -8.50 17.51
N LYS A 244 -6.93 -9.14 17.01
CA LYS A 244 -6.03 -8.59 15.99
C LYS A 244 -5.95 -9.52 14.80
N LEU A 245 -6.11 -8.98 13.60
CA LEU A 245 -5.98 -9.69 12.33
C LEU A 245 -4.80 -9.11 11.56
N LEU A 246 -3.82 -9.95 11.22
CA LEU A 246 -2.72 -9.56 10.35
C LEU A 246 -3.02 -10.04 8.93
N VAL A 247 -3.19 -9.10 8.01
CA VAL A 247 -3.67 -9.36 6.64
C VAL A 247 -2.86 -8.59 5.61
N CYS A 248 -2.85 -9.09 4.38
CA CYS A 248 -2.33 -8.39 3.22
C CYS A 248 -3.49 -7.91 2.33
N VAL A 249 -3.30 -6.80 1.63
CA VAL A 249 -4.23 -6.35 0.59
C VAL A 249 -4.10 -7.28 -0.61
N LYS A 250 -5.17 -7.96 -1.03
CA LYS A 250 -5.22 -8.85 -2.21
C LYS A 250 -5.59 -8.10 -3.47
N SER A 251 -6.62 -7.27 -3.39
CA SER A 251 -7.12 -6.45 -4.51
C SER A 251 -7.92 -5.26 -3.99
N ILE A 252 -8.06 -4.24 -4.82
CA ILE A 252 -8.82 -3.02 -4.54
C ILE A 252 -9.86 -2.88 -5.65
N GLY A 253 -11.14 -2.85 -5.27
CA GLY A 253 -12.24 -2.70 -6.20
C GLY A 253 -12.42 -1.25 -6.69
N ALA A 254 -13.25 -1.08 -7.70
CA ALA A 254 -13.61 0.23 -8.22
C ALA A 254 -14.36 1.09 -7.18
N LYS A 255 -14.17 2.40 -7.26
CA LYS A 255 -14.91 3.39 -6.48
C LYS A 255 -16.38 3.42 -6.92
N LYS A 256 -17.29 3.21 -5.97
CA LYS A 256 -18.75 3.21 -6.17
C LYS A 256 -19.37 4.38 -5.40
N LYS A 257 -20.32 5.06 -6.01
CA LYS A 257 -21.15 6.08 -5.34
C LYS A 257 -22.45 5.43 -4.88
N ILE A 258 -22.73 5.50 -3.58
CA ILE A 258 -23.89 4.88 -2.94
C ILE A 258 -24.80 5.98 -2.41
N VAL A 259 -26.08 5.92 -2.78
CA VAL A 259 -27.12 6.77 -2.18
C VAL A 259 -27.57 6.13 -0.87
N LYS A 260 -27.40 6.86 0.23
CA LYS A 260 -27.84 6.46 1.56
C LYS A 260 -29.35 6.59 1.69
N LYS A 261 -29.91 5.93 2.70
CA LYS A 261 -31.36 5.96 3.00
C LYS A 261 -31.88 7.37 3.34
N ASP A 262 -31.01 8.27 3.77
CA ASP A 262 -31.32 9.68 4.07
C ASP A 262 -31.23 10.59 2.82
N GLY A 263 -30.98 10.03 1.63
CA GLY A 263 -30.80 10.77 0.38
C GLY A 263 -29.40 11.33 0.18
N GLY A 264 -28.49 11.17 1.14
CA GLY A 264 -27.09 11.60 1.01
C GLY A 264 -26.29 10.65 0.11
N GLU A 265 -25.34 11.16 -0.65
CA GLU A 265 -24.40 10.33 -1.41
C GLU A 265 -23.14 10.03 -0.60
N SER A 266 -22.54 8.86 -0.79
CA SER A 266 -21.24 8.52 -0.22
C SER A 266 -20.46 7.57 -1.10
N ASP A 267 -19.15 7.78 -1.13
CA ASP A 267 -18.24 6.94 -1.89
C ASP A 267 -17.82 5.72 -1.08
N LEU A 268 -17.69 4.59 -1.78
CA LEU A 268 -17.33 3.28 -1.26
C LEU A 268 -16.30 2.61 -2.16
N ILE A 269 -15.24 2.06 -1.55
CA ILE A 269 -14.34 1.11 -2.18
C ILE A 269 -14.36 -0.20 -1.39
N GLU A 270 -14.40 -1.32 -2.09
CA GLU A 270 -14.25 -2.64 -1.49
C GLU A 270 -12.79 -3.09 -1.64
N VAL A 271 -12.15 -3.42 -0.53
CA VAL A 271 -10.79 -3.97 -0.50
C VAL A 271 -10.88 -5.44 -0.12
N VAL A 272 -10.27 -6.31 -0.92
CA VAL A 272 -10.13 -7.72 -0.56
C VAL A 272 -8.85 -7.89 0.23
N LEU A 273 -8.97 -8.49 1.40
CA LEU A 273 -7.88 -8.77 2.32
C LEU A 273 -7.69 -10.27 2.42
N PHE A 274 -6.46 -10.71 2.63
CA PHE A 274 -6.16 -12.13 2.77
C PHE A 274 -5.01 -12.37 3.75
N ASP A 275 -5.01 -13.55 4.33
CA ASP A 275 -3.87 -14.14 5.00
C ASP A 275 -3.64 -15.56 4.46
N HIS A 276 -2.84 -16.35 5.17
CA HIS A 276 -2.53 -17.74 4.80
C HIS A 276 -3.67 -18.73 5.03
N THR A 277 -4.78 -18.31 5.64
CA THR A 277 -5.94 -19.15 5.96
C THR A 277 -7.16 -18.82 5.13
N GLY A 278 -7.29 -17.59 4.65
CA GLY A 278 -8.42 -17.24 3.81
C GLY A 278 -8.43 -15.81 3.31
N GLU A 279 -9.60 -15.40 2.85
CA GLU A 279 -9.86 -14.06 2.31
C GLU A 279 -11.17 -13.48 2.82
N THR A 280 -11.21 -12.16 2.90
CA THR A 280 -12.40 -11.41 3.29
C THR A 280 -12.48 -10.08 2.54
N LYS A 281 -13.63 -9.43 2.65
CA LYS A 281 -13.87 -8.09 2.10
C LYS A 281 -13.93 -7.08 3.22
N MET A 282 -13.43 -5.89 2.93
CA MET A 282 -13.52 -4.71 3.78
C MET A 282 -14.02 -3.51 2.99
N LYS A 283 -15.10 -2.89 3.48
CA LYS A 283 -15.76 -1.73 2.86
C LYS A 283 -15.16 -0.43 3.42
N CYS A 284 -14.42 0.32 2.59
CA CYS A 284 -13.80 1.60 2.95
C CYS A 284 -14.65 2.77 2.43
N TRP A 285 -15.02 3.67 3.33
CA TRP A 285 -15.95 4.78 3.03
C TRP A 285 -15.25 6.13 3.06
N SER A 286 -15.71 7.05 2.21
CA SER A 286 -15.34 8.47 2.24
C SER A 286 -13.82 8.69 2.41
N ASP A 287 -13.37 9.28 3.51
CA ASP A 287 -11.98 9.72 3.68
C ASP A 287 -10.98 8.56 3.79
N LEU A 288 -11.43 7.35 4.15
CA LEU A 288 -10.58 6.16 4.15
C LEU A 288 -10.13 5.79 2.73
N ILE A 289 -10.87 6.20 1.69
CA ILE A 289 -10.49 5.98 0.30
C ILE A 289 -9.14 6.62 -0.01
N GLU A 290 -8.82 7.78 0.58
CA GLU A 290 -7.53 8.45 0.36
C GLU A 290 -6.35 7.63 0.92
N SER A 291 -6.59 6.82 1.96
CA SER A 291 -5.58 5.87 2.45
C SER A 291 -5.41 4.69 1.50
N VAL A 292 -6.52 4.17 0.95
CA VAL A 292 -6.52 3.00 0.05
C VAL A 292 -5.81 3.29 -1.27
N LYS A 293 -5.84 4.54 -1.77
CA LYS A 293 -5.15 4.92 -3.03
C LYS A 293 -3.65 4.64 -3.03
N GLU A 294 -3.00 4.61 -1.86
CA GLU A 294 -1.57 4.34 -1.71
C GLU A 294 -1.26 2.87 -1.46
N TRP A 295 -2.29 2.02 -1.38
CA TRP A 295 -2.12 0.60 -1.14
C TRP A 295 -1.81 -0.12 -2.43
N ILE A 296 -0.72 -0.89 -2.41
CA ILE A 296 -0.35 -1.76 -3.52
C ILE A 296 -0.77 -3.18 -3.15
N PRO A 297 -1.69 -3.80 -3.92
CA PRO A 297 -2.06 -5.20 -3.75
C PRO A 297 -0.82 -6.10 -3.71
N GLY A 298 -0.82 -7.05 -2.78
CA GLY A 298 0.26 -7.99 -2.53
C GLY A 298 1.43 -7.49 -1.73
N LYS A 299 1.60 -6.17 -1.61
CA LYS A 299 2.71 -5.56 -0.87
C LYS A 299 2.26 -4.95 0.45
N LYS A 300 1.04 -4.39 0.48
CA LYS A 300 0.54 -3.67 1.65
C LYS A 300 0.04 -4.63 2.72
N THR A 301 0.72 -4.68 3.85
CA THR A 301 0.33 -5.44 5.05
C THR A 301 -0.33 -4.54 6.08
N LEU A 302 -1.42 -5.00 6.68
CA LEU A 302 -2.20 -4.29 7.68
C LEU A 302 -2.35 -5.17 8.92
N LEU A 303 -2.28 -4.56 10.09
CA LEU A 303 -2.73 -5.18 11.34
C LEU A 303 -4.01 -4.47 11.79
N VAL A 304 -5.13 -5.17 11.69
CA VAL A 304 -6.46 -4.67 12.03
C VAL A 304 -6.81 -5.12 13.44
N SER A 305 -6.86 -4.17 14.37
CA SER A 305 -7.24 -4.41 15.76
C SER A 305 -8.70 -4.05 15.98
N ASN A 306 -9.42 -4.88 16.73
CA ASN A 306 -10.85 -4.77 17.02
C ASN A 306 -11.73 -4.54 15.76
N PRO A 307 -11.60 -5.39 14.71
CA PRO A 307 -12.50 -5.32 13.56
C PRO A 307 -13.93 -5.65 13.97
N LEU A 308 -14.89 -5.08 13.24
CA LEU A 308 -16.30 -5.45 13.38
C LEU A 308 -16.64 -6.57 12.38
N HIS A 309 -17.25 -7.66 12.86
CA HIS A 309 -17.77 -8.70 11.99
C HIS A 309 -19.14 -8.29 11.43
N LYS A 310 -19.33 -8.48 10.11
CA LYS A 310 -20.61 -8.28 9.43
C LYS A 310 -20.86 -9.41 8.46
N LEU A 311 -22.12 -9.75 8.26
CA LEU A 311 -22.53 -10.63 7.17
C LEU A 311 -22.78 -9.80 5.91
N ASP A 312 -22.24 -10.25 4.78
CA ASP A 312 -22.62 -9.71 3.47
C ASP A 312 -23.96 -10.32 3.02
N TYR A 313 -24.51 -9.81 1.90
CA TYR A 313 -25.81 -10.26 1.38
C TYR A 313 -25.91 -11.77 1.10
N GLY A 314 -24.78 -12.44 0.83
CA GLY A 314 -24.70 -13.90 0.64
C GLY A 314 -24.45 -14.70 1.92
N GLY A 315 -24.53 -14.09 3.11
CA GLY A 315 -24.26 -14.75 4.39
C GLY A 315 -22.77 -15.00 4.69
N LYS A 316 -21.86 -14.63 3.77
CA LYS A 316 -20.41 -14.71 3.99
C LYS A 316 -19.97 -13.64 4.99
N GLY A 317 -19.18 -14.04 5.98
CA GLY A 317 -18.57 -13.13 6.96
C GLY A 317 -17.59 -12.14 6.30
N THR A 318 -17.66 -10.89 6.74
CA THR A 318 -16.83 -9.77 6.28
C THR A 318 -16.32 -8.97 7.47
N ILE A 319 -15.24 -8.24 7.25
CA ILE A 319 -14.74 -7.30 8.26
C ILE A 319 -15.17 -5.87 7.90
N ALA A 320 -15.47 -5.09 8.92
CA ALA A 320 -15.89 -3.71 8.78
C ALA A 320 -15.20 -2.81 9.80
N TRP A 321 -15.11 -1.53 9.44
CA TRP A 321 -14.67 -0.47 10.34
C TRP A 321 -15.73 -0.22 11.41
N GLY A 322 -15.36 -0.43 12.66
CA GLY A 322 -16.08 0.04 13.83
C GLY A 322 -15.44 1.29 14.42
N ARG A 323 -16.11 1.89 15.41
CA ARG A 323 -15.58 3.04 16.17
C ARG A 323 -14.24 2.76 16.84
N ASN A 324 -14.03 1.49 17.22
CA ASN A 324 -12.88 1.04 18.01
C ASN A 324 -11.84 0.32 17.13
N THR A 325 -12.09 0.22 15.82
CA THR A 325 -11.18 -0.45 14.90
C THR A 325 -9.95 0.43 14.67
N MET A 326 -8.78 -0.17 14.84
CA MET A 326 -7.49 0.48 14.58
C MET A 326 -6.75 -0.31 13.51
N VAL A 327 -6.06 0.38 12.61
CA VAL A 327 -5.28 -0.22 11.54
C VAL A 327 -3.88 0.32 11.55
N ASP A 328 -2.96 -0.54 11.92
CA ASP A 328 -1.54 -0.32 11.72
C ASP A 328 -1.17 -0.68 10.28
N VAL A 329 -0.62 0.29 9.56
CA VAL A 329 -0.15 0.13 8.20
C VAL A 329 1.32 -0.25 8.22
N GLU A 330 1.67 -1.33 7.53
CA GLU A 330 3.04 -1.87 7.46
C GLU A 330 3.67 -2.07 8.84
N PRO A 331 3.02 -2.83 9.74
CA PRO A 331 3.57 -3.08 11.06
C PRO A 331 4.91 -3.81 10.98
N GLU A 332 5.79 -3.53 11.93
CA GLU A 332 7.14 -4.08 12.01
C GLU A 332 7.25 -5.08 13.16
N PHE A 333 7.09 -6.36 12.82
CA PHE A 333 7.34 -7.49 13.70
C PHE A 333 7.48 -8.79 12.89
N ALA A 334 7.84 -9.89 13.56
CA ALA A 334 8.18 -11.16 12.91
C ALA A 334 7.06 -11.70 12.01
N ASP A 335 5.82 -11.76 12.48
CA ASP A 335 4.72 -12.34 11.71
C ASP A 335 4.33 -11.46 10.50
N ALA A 336 4.42 -10.13 10.63
CA ALA A 336 4.25 -9.23 9.49
C ALA A 336 5.33 -9.43 8.43
N ASN A 337 6.59 -9.61 8.83
CA ASN A 337 7.67 -9.93 7.90
C ASN A 337 7.46 -11.27 7.20
N TRP A 338 6.97 -12.26 7.93
CA TRP A 338 6.62 -13.56 7.37
C TRP A 338 5.46 -13.45 6.38
N LEU A 339 4.37 -12.78 6.75
CA LEU A 339 3.20 -12.62 5.88
C LEU A 339 3.56 -11.87 4.60
N ARG A 340 4.39 -10.83 4.67
CA ARG A 340 4.93 -10.14 3.48
C ARG A 340 5.62 -11.12 2.53
N LYS A 341 6.56 -11.92 3.05
CA LYS A 341 7.28 -12.93 2.24
C LYS A 341 6.37 -14.00 1.67
N TRP A 342 5.39 -14.46 2.45
CA TRP A 342 4.42 -15.46 2.02
C TRP A 342 3.49 -14.92 0.94
N ALA A 343 2.94 -13.72 1.13
CA ALA A 343 2.08 -13.04 0.16
C ALA A 343 2.82 -12.75 -1.15
N ASP A 344 4.07 -12.29 -1.06
CA ASP A 344 4.97 -12.14 -2.21
C ASP A 344 5.16 -13.47 -2.94
N GLY A 345 5.33 -14.59 -2.20
CA GLY A 345 5.45 -15.92 -2.78
C GLY A 345 4.17 -16.42 -3.46
N LEU A 346 3.01 -16.23 -2.84
CA LEU A 346 1.71 -16.66 -3.37
C LEU A 346 1.31 -15.88 -4.63
N LEU A 347 1.55 -14.57 -4.65
CA LEU A 347 1.26 -13.72 -5.80
C LEU A 347 2.29 -13.88 -6.93
N ARG A 348 3.44 -14.45 -6.60
CA ARG A 348 4.39 -15.08 -7.53
C ARG A 348 4.02 -16.55 -7.82
N LYS A 349 2.74 -16.93 -7.95
CA LYS A 349 2.33 -18.13 -8.71
C LYS A 349 2.82 -17.95 -10.15
N GLU A 350 4.10 -18.19 -10.34
CA GLU A 350 4.80 -18.09 -11.59
C GLU A 350 4.58 -19.40 -12.35
N SER A 351 4.51 -19.35 -13.68
CA SER A 351 4.41 -20.50 -14.57
C SER A 351 5.78 -21.13 -14.84
N ILE A 352 6.73 -20.95 -13.90
CA ILE A 352 8.06 -21.54 -14.03
C ILE A 352 7.94 -23.04 -13.78
N GLY A 353 8.29 -23.83 -14.81
CA GLY A 353 8.21 -25.29 -14.76
C GLY A 353 6.77 -25.83 -14.77
N VAL A 354 5.79 -25.00 -15.15
CA VAL A 354 4.44 -25.46 -15.46
C VAL A 354 4.46 -25.90 -16.92
N GLU A 355 4.20 -27.17 -17.17
CA GLU A 355 4.04 -27.70 -18.53
C GLU A 355 2.80 -27.10 -19.17
N PHE A 356 2.87 -26.85 -20.48
CA PHE A 356 1.71 -26.39 -21.23
C PHE A 356 0.69 -27.54 -21.30
N PRO A 357 -0.60 -27.31 -20.99
CA PRO A 357 -1.61 -28.37 -20.90
C PRO A 357 -2.11 -28.74 -22.29
N SER A 358 -1.28 -29.49 -23.03
CA SER A 358 -1.58 -29.93 -24.40
C SER A 358 -2.79 -30.88 -24.46
N GLU A 359 -3.16 -31.48 -23.34
CA GLU A 359 -4.38 -32.29 -23.19
C GLU A 359 -5.66 -31.46 -23.16
N VAL A 360 -5.56 -30.18 -22.79
CA VAL A 360 -6.68 -29.21 -22.79
C VAL A 360 -6.68 -28.40 -24.09
N TRP A 361 -5.48 -28.02 -24.55
CA TRP A 361 -5.28 -27.24 -25.76
C TRP A 361 -4.53 -28.09 -26.80
N GLY A 362 -5.27 -28.96 -27.49
CA GLY A 362 -4.73 -29.75 -28.59
C GLY A 362 -4.33 -28.88 -29.79
N GLU A 363 -3.61 -29.48 -30.76
CA GLU A 363 -3.24 -28.76 -31.98
C GLU A 363 -4.47 -28.23 -32.74
N GLU A 364 -5.54 -29.02 -32.83
CA GLU A 364 -6.79 -28.62 -33.48
C GLU A 364 -7.47 -27.47 -32.73
N ASP A 365 -7.51 -27.50 -31.39
CA ASP A 365 -8.09 -26.44 -30.56
C ASP A 365 -7.31 -25.13 -30.69
N ILE A 366 -5.98 -25.21 -30.75
CA ILE A 366 -5.11 -24.05 -30.97
C ILE A 366 -5.35 -23.45 -32.35
N GLU A 367 -5.44 -24.27 -33.40
CA GLU A 367 -5.73 -23.80 -34.75
C GLU A 367 -7.12 -23.17 -34.84
N GLU A 368 -8.14 -23.77 -34.21
CA GLU A 368 -9.48 -23.18 -34.13
C GLU A 368 -9.49 -21.87 -33.33
N ALA A 369 -8.76 -21.77 -32.23
CA ALA A 369 -8.66 -20.53 -31.45
C ALA A 369 -7.99 -19.39 -32.24
N ILE A 370 -7.00 -19.72 -33.08
CA ILE A 370 -6.22 -18.73 -33.84
C ILE A 370 -6.92 -18.33 -35.16
N TYR A 371 -7.53 -19.29 -35.86
CA TYR A 371 -8.06 -19.11 -37.23
C TYR A 371 -9.56 -19.36 -37.35
N GLY A 372 -10.22 -19.79 -36.29
CA GLY A 372 -11.64 -20.07 -36.29
C GLY A 372 -12.51 -18.84 -36.50
N PRO A 373 -13.79 -19.04 -36.87
CA PRO A 373 -14.71 -17.97 -37.23
C PRO A 373 -15.17 -17.10 -36.03
N ARG A 374 -14.82 -17.47 -34.78
CA ARG A 374 -15.28 -16.84 -33.54
C ARG A 374 -14.12 -16.31 -32.70
N THR A 375 -13.34 -15.39 -33.25
CA THR A 375 -12.27 -14.73 -32.48
C THR A 375 -12.77 -13.40 -31.90
N ALA A 376 -12.91 -13.33 -30.58
CA ALA A 376 -13.23 -12.09 -29.86
C ALA A 376 -11.95 -11.42 -29.37
N LEU A 377 -11.92 -10.08 -29.41
CA LEU A 377 -10.86 -9.26 -28.82
C LEU A 377 -11.29 -8.82 -27.43
N PHE A 378 -10.44 -9.05 -26.44
CA PHE A 378 -10.65 -8.71 -25.04
C PHE A 378 -9.61 -7.70 -24.57
N GLY A 379 -10.00 -6.83 -23.64
CA GLY A 379 -9.07 -6.18 -22.74
C GLY A 379 -8.66 -7.09 -21.59
N LEU A 380 -7.49 -6.87 -20.99
CA LEU A 380 -7.05 -7.54 -19.77
C LEU A 380 -8.08 -7.47 -18.65
N ARG A 381 -8.80 -6.35 -18.53
CA ARG A 381 -9.90 -6.19 -17.57
C ARG A 381 -11.08 -7.09 -17.88
N ASP A 382 -11.46 -7.24 -19.15
CA ASP A 382 -12.58 -8.09 -19.55
C ASP A 382 -12.28 -9.56 -19.19
N VAL A 383 -11.04 -10.00 -19.45
CA VAL A 383 -10.57 -11.33 -19.04
C VAL A 383 -10.61 -11.49 -17.52
N GLU A 384 -10.14 -10.49 -16.76
CA GLU A 384 -10.21 -10.53 -15.30
C GLU A 384 -11.66 -10.62 -14.79
N GLU A 385 -12.57 -9.81 -15.33
CA GLU A 385 -13.99 -9.81 -14.96
C GLU A 385 -14.65 -11.15 -15.29
N TRP A 386 -14.34 -11.74 -16.46
CA TRP A 386 -14.85 -13.06 -16.88
C TRP A 386 -14.36 -14.18 -15.98
N VAL A 387 -13.05 -14.23 -15.73
CA VAL A 387 -12.44 -15.21 -14.82
C VAL A 387 -13.02 -15.12 -13.41
N ARG A 388 -13.29 -13.90 -12.92
CA ARG A 388 -13.92 -13.66 -11.61
C ARG A 388 -15.41 -13.99 -11.58
N GLY A 389 -16.09 -14.00 -12.73
CA GLY A 389 -17.50 -14.35 -12.87
C GLY A 389 -17.80 -15.80 -12.47
N GLY A 390 -16.78 -16.67 -12.51
CA GLY A 390 -16.86 -18.01 -11.94
C GLY A 390 -17.68 -19.01 -12.75
N GLU A 391 -17.90 -18.74 -14.05
CA GLU A 391 -18.69 -19.62 -14.91
C GLU A 391 -17.99 -20.97 -15.20
N GLY A 392 -16.71 -21.14 -14.84
CA GLY A 392 -15.98 -22.40 -14.97
C GLY A 392 -15.77 -22.87 -16.41
N GLU A 393 -16.26 -22.12 -17.39
CA GLU A 393 -16.17 -22.46 -18.81
C GLU A 393 -14.78 -22.20 -19.36
N VAL A 394 -14.36 -23.10 -20.26
CA VAL A 394 -13.18 -22.93 -21.11
C VAL A 394 -13.50 -21.85 -22.14
N PHE A 395 -12.62 -20.86 -22.29
CA PHE A 395 -12.81 -19.84 -23.32
C PHE A 395 -11.49 -19.39 -23.95
N THR A 396 -11.58 -18.91 -25.17
CA THR A 396 -10.45 -18.44 -25.97
C THR A 396 -10.72 -17.05 -26.53
N GLY A 397 -9.66 -16.32 -26.85
CA GLY A 397 -9.78 -14.98 -27.40
C GLY A 397 -8.44 -14.38 -27.78
N TRP A 398 -8.47 -13.11 -28.15
CA TRP A 398 -7.30 -12.31 -28.42
C TRP A 398 -7.18 -11.16 -27.42
N ILE A 399 -5.96 -10.82 -27.02
CA ILE A 399 -5.66 -9.61 -26.25
C ILE A 399 -4.55 -8.85 -26.96
N SER A 400 -4.72 -7.54 -27.15
CA SER A 400 -3.67 -6.68 -27.68
C SER A 400 -2.91 -6.02 -26.53
N VAL A 401 -1.64 -6.38 -26.36
CA VAL A 401 -0.80 -5.92 -25.25
C VAL A 401 0.52 -5.34 -25.73
N VAL A 402 1.11 -4.46 -24.93
CA VAL A 402 2.46 -3.91 -25.12
C VAL A 402 3.41 -4.53 -24.11
N PHE A 403 4.58 -4.98 -24.57
CA PHE A 403 5.66 -5.40 -23.67
C PHE A 403 6.35 -4.17 -23.07
N VAL A 404 6.17 -3.92 -21.78
CA VAL A 404 6.79 -2.76 -21.12
C VAL A 404 8.22 -3.06 -20.72
N GLU A 405 8.45 -4.27 -20.23
CA GLU A 405 9.74 -4.70 -19.73
C GLU A 405 9.97 -6.17 -20.09
N LEU A 406 11.18 -6.43 -20.56
CA LEU A 406 11.72 -7.75 -20.84
C LEU A 406 12.98 -7.94 -20.00
N SER A 407 13.38 -9.18 -19.81
CA SER A 407 14.57 -9.57 -19.05
C SER A 407 15.36 -10.64 -19.80
N LEU A 408 15.39 -10.56 -21.13
CA LEU A 408 15.98 -11.60 -21.98
C LEU A 408 17.49 -11.69 -21.75
N VAL A 409 18.23 -10.58 -21.76
CA VAL A 409 19.67 -10.54 -21.47
C VAL A 409 19.97 -11.02 -20.04
N LYS A 410 19.12 -10.63 -19.08
CA LYS A 410 19.25 -11.05 -17.69
C LYS A 410 19.06 -12.56 -17.53
N MET A 411 18.13 -13.15 -18.27
CA MET A 411 17.92 -14.61 -18.29
C MET A 411 19.02 -15.32 -19.08
N TRP A 412 19.50 -14.77 -20.19
CA TRP A 412 20.62 -15.32 -20.97
C TRP A 412 21.89 -15.42 -20.14
N ARG A 413 22.26 -14.36 -19.41
CA ARG A 413 23.41 -14.39 -18.48
C ARG A 413 23.25 -15.39 -17.34
N ARG A 414 22.00 -15.74 -17.03
CA ARG A 414 21.68 -16.74 -16.01
C ARG A 414 21.57 -18.14 -16.58
N ASN A 415 21.56 -18.32 -17.91
CA ASN A 415 21.30 -19.54 -18.70
C ASN A 415 19.79 -19.86 -18.87
N ILE A 416 19.14 -19.26 -19.86
CA ILE A 416 17.68 -19.07 -20.12
C ILE A 416 16.68 -20.15 -19.65
N CYS A 417 16.98 -21.44 -19.67
CA CYS A 417 15.96 -22.47 -19.55
C CYS A 417 15.63 -22.86 -18.08
N GLY A 418 14.35 -23.10 -17.79
CA GLY A 418 13.81 -23.21 -16.43
C GLY A 418 13.79 -24.62 -15.84
N ILE A 419 14.51 -24.77 -14.71
CA ILE A 419 14.18 -25.39 -13.40
C ILE A 419 15.09 -24.60 -12.41
N GLN A 420 15.28 -24.95 -11.14
CA GLN A 420 16.41 -24.45 -10.30
C GLN A 420 17.81 -24.65 -10.93
N LEU A 421 17.86 -25.19 -12.14
CA LEU A 421 18.99 -25.36 -13.03
C LEU A 421 18.74 -24.48 -14.25
N TYR A 422 19.55 -23.45 -14.36
CA TYR A 422 19.59 -22.62 -15.56
C TYR A 422 20.64 -23.18 -16.52
N SER A 423 20.26 -23.44 -17.78
CA SER A 423 21.17 -23.96 -18.81
C SER A 423 20.95 -23.26 -20.15
N SER A 424 22.05 -23.05 -20.88
CA SER A 424 22.06 -22.63 -22.29
C SER A 424 21.98 -23.84 -23.23
N THR A 425 21.77 -25.04 -22.67
CA THR A 425 21.51 -26.26 -23.42
C THR A 425 20.06 -26.67 -23.14
N PRO A 426 19.21 -26.82 -24.17
CA PRO A 426 17.77 -27.10 -24.03
C PRO A 426 17.49 -28.49 -23.44
N SER A 427 18.48 -29.38 -23.44
CA SER A 427 18.44 -30.65 -22.71
C SER A 427 19.61 -30.76 -21.73
N LEU A 428 19.34 -31.25 -20.52
CA LEU A 428 20.36 -31.47 -19.50
C LEU A 428 20.07 -32.76 -18.73
N GLY A 429 21.09 -33.53 -18.38
CA GLY A 429 20.93 -34.63 -17.42
C GLY A 429 20.60 -34.08 -16.03
N CYS A 430 19.57 -34.63 -15.37
CA CYS A 430 19.23 -34.29 -13.99
C CYS A 430 20.45 -34.53 -13.08
N PRO A 431 20.92 -33.53 -12.31
CA PRO A 431 22.11 -33.68 -11.46
C PRO A 431 22.02 -34.78 -10.41
N HIS A 432 20.80 -35.18 -10.04
CA HIS A 432 20.55 -36.17 -9.00
C HIS A 432 20.32 -37.59 -9.56
N CYS A 433 19.67 -37.73 -10.72
CA CYS A 433 19.28 -39.04 -11.25
C CYS A 433 19.74 -39.31 -12.69
N SER A 434 20.47 -38.37 -13.31
CA SER A 434 21.01 -38.43 -14.68
C SER A 434 19.98 -38.65 -15.79
N LYS A 435 18.67 -38.59 -15.48
CA LYS A 435 17.61 -38.63 -16.49
C LYS A 435 17.66 -37.36 -17.35
N PRO A 436 17.50 -37.44 -18.67
CA PRO A 436 17.42 -36.26 -19.52
C PRO A 436 16.22 -35.40 -19.11
N LEU A 437 16.45 -34.11 -18.90
CA LEU A 437 15.45 -33.08 -18.65
C LEU A 437 15.42 -32.17 -19.89
N GLN A 438 14.23 -31.94 -20.43
CA GLN A 438 14.01 -30.91 -21.43
C GLN A 438 13.64 -29.63 -20.69
N LEU A 439 14.38 -28.56 -20.93
CA LEU A 439 14.18 -27.30 -20.23
C LEU A 439 13.31 -26.37 -21.07
N LEU A 440 12.32 -25.75 -20.43
CA LEU A 440 11.42 -24.81 -21.07
C LEU A 440 11.98 -23.39 -21.03
N VAL A 441 11.56 -22.56 -21.98
CA VAL A 441 11.86 -21.12 -21.99
C VAL A 441 11.30 -20.50 -20.71
N ASN A 442 12.11 -19.73 -19.99
CA ASN A 442 11.67 -19.11 -18.75
C ASN A 442 10.66 -17.98 -19.04
N PRO A 443 9.40 -18.08 -18.57
CA PRO A 443 8.39 -17.05 -18.84
C PRO A 443 8.75 -15.68 -18.24
N LYS A 444 9.70 -15.61 -17.29
CA LYS A 444 10.27 -14.34 -16.78
C LYS A 444 11.06 -13.54 -17.80
N ILE A 445 11.30 -14.08 -18.99
CA ILE A 445 11.80 -13.26 -20.11
C ILE A 445 10.86 -12.07 -20.33
N ILE A 446 9.55 -12.28 -20.22
CA ILE A 446 8.54 -11.23 -20.29
C ILE A 446 8.16 -10.87 -18.86
N THR A 447 8.45 -9.65 -18.41
CA THR A 447 8.16 -9.28 -17.03
C THR A 447 6.75 -8.70 -16.92
N THR A 448 6.40 -7.76 -17.79
CA THR A 448 5.16 -6.97 -17.70
C THR A 448 4.57 -6.72 -19.08
N LEU A 449 3.28 -7.05 -19.21
CA LEU A 449 2.44 -6.76 -20.36
C LEU A 449 1.33 -5.81 -19.91
N ILE A 450 1.01 -4.80 -20.74
CA ILE A 450 -0.07 -3.85 -20.46
C ILE A 450 -0.98 -3.66 -21.67
N ASP A 451 -2.22 -3.29 -21.42
CA ASP A 451 -3.12 -2.71 -22.42
C ASP A 451 -3.80 -1.46 -21.83
N GLU A 452 -4.79 -0.91 -22.52
CA GLU A 452 -5.54 0.25 -22.05
C GLU A 452 -6.40 -0.04 -20.80
N THR A 453 -6.59 -1.31 -20.42
CA THR A 453 -7.53 -1.75 -19.40
C THR A 453 -6.86 -2.32 -18.15
N GLY A 454 -5.59 -2.74 -18.22
CA GLY A 454 -4.88 -3.33 -17.09
C GLY A 454 -3.43 -3.72 -17.38
N MET A 455 -2.88 -4.54 -16.47
CA MET A 455 -1.53 -5.07 -16.57
C MET A 455 -1.47 -6.52 -16.07
N ILE A 456 -0.62 -7.33 -16.70
CA ILE A 456 -0.35 -8.70 -16.28
C ILE A 456 1.16 -8.98 -16.31
N HIS A 457 1.63 -9.77 -15.35
CA HIS A 457 3.01 -10.21 -15.32
C HIS A 457 3.21 -11.42 -16.24
N GLY A 458 4.21 -11.38 -17.12
CA GLY A 458 4.46 -12.46 -18.08
C GLY A 458 4.81 -13.79 -17.41
N GLY A 459 5.41 -13.73 -16.22
CA GLY A 459 5.63 -14.89 -15.37
C GLY A 459 4.34 -15.62 -14.93
N LYS A 460 3.15 -15.06 -15.09
CA LYS A 460 1.86 -15.72 -14.79
C LYS A 460 1.25 -16.43 -15.99
N LEU A 461 1.76 -16.17 -17.19
CA LEU A 461 1.28 -16.77 -18.43
C LEU A 461 1.96 -18.12 -18.64
N VAL A 462 1.20 -19.12 -19.08
CA VAL A 462 1.75 -20.38 -19.59
C VAL A 462 1.82 -20.24 -21.11
N TRP A 463 2.93 -20.59 -21.74
CA TRP A 463 3.16 -20.35 -23.16
C TRP A 463 3.30 -21.66 -23.91
N SER A 464 2.62 -21.81 -25.04
CA SER A 464 2.88 -22.91 -25.96
C SER A 464 4.24 -22.74 -26.65
N GLU A 465 4.84 -23.83 -27.11
CA GLU A 465 6.08 -23.75 -27.92
C GLU A 465 5.86 -22.94 -29.21
N LYS A 466 4.67 -23.06 -29.81
CA LYS A 466 4.26 -22.28 -30.99
C LYS A 466 4.26 -20.79 -30.69
N ALA A 467 3.64 -20.37 -29.59
CA ALA A 467 3.59 -18.97 -29.18
C ALA A 467 5.00 -18.40 -28.90
N TRP A 468 5.88 -19.18 -28.26
CA TRP A 468 7.28 -18.76 -28.08
C TRP A 468 7.99 -18.57 -29.41
N LYS A 469 7.83 -19.51 -30.34
CA LYS A 469 8.47 -19.47 -31.66
C LYS A 469 7.97 -18.28 -32.48
N GLU A 470 6.67 -18.01 -32.46
CA GLU A 470 6.06 -16.86 -33.14
C GLU A 470 6.53 -15.54 -32.52
N LEU A 471 6.59 -15.45 -31.19
CA LEU A 471 7.02 -14.25 -30.48
C LEU A 471 8.50 -13.90 -30.73
N LEU A 472 9.38 -14.90 -30.60
CA LEU A 472 10.83 -14.71 -30.69
C LEU A 472 11.35 -14.80 -32.13
N GLY A 473 10.50 -15.26 -33.05
CA GLY A 473 10.83 -15.57 -34.44
C GLY A 473 11.83 -16.72 -34.59
N ARG A 474 12.00 -17.53 -33.54
CA ARG A 474 13.02 -18.59 -33.44
C ARG A 474 12.68 -19.61 -32.36
N GLY A 475 13.23 -20.82 -32.49
CA GLY A 475 13.06 -21.88 -31.49
C GLY A 475 13.89 -21.67 -30.22
N THR A 476 13.60 -22.46 -29.18
CA THR A 476 14.36 -22.45 -27.92
C THR A 476 15.84 -22.78 -28.13
N GLU A 477 16.15 -23.72 -29.02
CA GLU A 477 17.52 -24.13 -29.34
C GLU A 477 18.29 -22.97 -29.98
N GLU A 478 17.72 -22.36 -31.03
CA GLU A 478 18.29 -21.21 -31.71
C GLU A 478 18.48 -20.01 -30.77
N LEU A 479 17.55 -19.78 -29.83
CA LEU A 479 17.67 -18.72 -28.81
C LEU A 479 18.87 -18.96 -27.89
N CYS A 480 19.14 -20.21 -27.53
CA CYS A 480 20.24 -20.58 -26.63
C CYS A 480 21.61 -20.43 -27.30
N GLU A 481 21.67 -20.57 -28.62
CA GLU A 481 22.90 -20.43 -29.42
C GLU A 481 23.26 -18.96 -29.71
N MET A 482 22.34 -18.02 -29.47
CA MET A 482 22.56 -16.60 -29.75
C MET A 482 23.69 -16.00 -28.92
N GLY A 483 24.47 -15.12 -29.57
CA GLY A 483 25.44 -14.28 -28.89
C GLY A 483 24.78 -13.18 -28.05
N ILE A 484 25.45 -12.73 -27.00
CA ILE A 484 24.95 -11.69 -26.09
C ILE A 484 24.50 -10.41 -26.80
N GLU A 485 25.17 -10.00 -27.88
CA GLU A 485 24.79 -8.81 -28.65
C GLU A 485 23.53 -9.04 -29.47
N GLU A 486 23.33 -10.24 -30.02
CA GLU A 486 22.11 -10.61 -30.73
C GLU A 486 20.91 -10.66 -29.77
N VAL A 487 21.12 -11.16 -28.56
CA VAL A 487 20.11 -11.22 -27.50
C VAL A 487 19.71 -9.82 -27.04
N LYS A 488 20.69 -8.91 -26.85
CA LYS A 488 20.41 -7.50 -26.54
C LYS A 488 19.60 -6.84 -27.65
N MET A 489 19.98 -7.05 -28.92
CA MET A 489 19.25 -6.50 -30.06
C MET A 489 17.82 -7.04 -30.13
N LEU A 490 17.62 -8.33 -29.84
CA LEU A 490 16.30 -8.93 -29.77
C LEU A 490 15.46 -8.30 -28.64
N GLU A 491 16.01 -8.19 -27.44
CA GLU A 491 15.34 -7.55 -26.30
C GLU A 491 14.95 -6.10 -26.62
N CYS A 492 15.87 -5.29 -27.14
CA CYS A 492 15.62 -3.90 -27.51
C CYS A 492 14.54 -3.75 -28.59
N ARG A 493 14.41 -4.72 -29.51
CA ARG A 493 13.36 -4.69 -30.55
C ARG A 493 11.99 -5.06 -30.01
N MET A 494 11.93 -5.88 -28.96
CA MET A 494 10.68 -6.38 -28.40
C MET A 494 10.10 -5.44 -27.33
N VAL A 495 10.94 -4.70 -26.60
CA VAL A 495 10.45 -3.71 -25.63
C VAL A 495 9.66 -2.61 -26.36
N GLY A 496 8.46 -2.32 -25.87
CA GLY A 496 7.53 -1.36 -26.46
C GLY A 496 6.76 -1.90 -27.67
N MET A 497 6.99 -3.15 -28.08
CA MET A 497 6.25 -3.77 -29.17
C MET A 497 4.83 -4.09 -28.73
N ARG A 498 3.85 -3.70 -29.54
CA ARG A 498 2.46 -4.10 -29.40
C ARG A 498 2.26 -5.43 -30.13
N VAL A 499 1.70 -6.41 -29.44
CA VAL A 499 1.41 -7.74 -29.99
C VAL A 499 -0.02 -8.14 -29.68
N SER A 500 -0.58 -9.00 -30.52
CA SER A 500 -1.86 -9.67 -30.26
C SER A 500 -1.57 -11.10 -29.81
N LEU A 501 -2.01 -11.45 -28.61
CA LEU A 501 -1.86 -12.78 -28.03
C LEU A 501 -3.18 -13.53 -28.16
N CYS A 502 -3.17 -14.69 -28.82
CA CYS A 502 -4.27 -15.64 -28.73
C CYS A 502 -4.12 -16.39 -27.41
N PHE A 503 -5.16 -16.37 -26.58
CA PHE A 503 -5.14 -17.01 -25.27
C PHE A 503 -6.26 -18.03 -25.13
N GLY A 504 -6.03 -18.97 -24.21
CA GLY A 504 -7.02 -19.89 -23.68
C GLY A 504 -7.03 -19.82 -22.15
N TRP A 505 -8.21 -19.96 -21.57
CA TRP A 505 -8.42 -20.08 -20.14
C TRP A 505 -9.22 -21.33 -19.82
N GLU A 506 -8.81 -22.06 -18.79
CA GLU A 506 -9.57 -23.15 -18.19
C GLU A 506 -9.73 -22.90 -16.69
N GLY A 507 -10.97 -23.03 -16.19
CA GLY A 507 -11.27 -22.86 -14.77
C GLY A 507 -10.66 -23.95 -13.89
N ASP A 508 -10.38 -23.65 -12.62
CA ASP A 508 -10.04 -24.66 -11.62
C ASP A 508 -11.25 -25.59 -11.43
N GLY A 509 -11.24 -26.77 -12.05
CA GLY A 509 -12.26 -27.80 -11.81
C GLY A 509 -12.32 -28.16 -10.32
N GLY A 510 -13.48 -28.00 -9.70
CA GLY A 510 -13.70 -28.16 -8.26
C GLY A 510 -13.60 -29.58 -7.69
N ASP A 511 -12.97 -30.52 -8.38
CA ASP A 511 -12.84 -31.90 -7.90
C ASP A 511 -11.48 -32.10 -7.22
N GLY A 512 -11.54 -32.28 -5.90
CA GLY A 512 -10.41 -32.39 -4.98
C GLY A 512 -9.55 -33.65 -5.15
N ASN A 513 -9.01 -33.88 -6.34
CA ASN A 513 -8.00 -34.91 -6.58
C ASN A 513 -6.60 -34.27 -6.51
N GLU A 514 -6.00 -34.32 -5.31
CA GLU A 514 -4.66 -33.80 -4.96
C GLU A 514 -3.48 -34.53 -5.65
N GLY A 515 -3.66 -35.02 -6.88
CA GLY A 515 -2.67 -35.90 -7.56
C GLY A 515 -2.14 -35.42 -8.91
N GLY A 516 -2.75 -34.44 -9.56
CA GLY A 516 -2.33 -33.95 -10.87
C GLY A 516 -1.99 -32.46 -10.81
N GLY A 517 -0.84 -32.06 -11.34
CA GLY A 517 -0.46 -30.66 -11.51
C GLY A 517 -1.33 -29.97 -12.56
N GLY A 518 -2.63 -29.81 -12.27
CA GLY A 518 -3.59 -29.17 -13.17
C GLY A 518 -3.24 -27.70 -13.42
N VAL A 519 -3.35 -27.28 -14.68
CA VAL A 519 -3.10 -25.90 -15.15
C VAL A 519 -4.32 -24.99 -14.93
N GLY A 520 -5.35 -25.49 -14.24
CA GLY A 520 -6.53 -24.73 -13.84
C GLY A 520 -6.16 -23.37 -13.24
N GLY A 521 -6.95 -22.36 -13.62
CA GLY A 521 -6.76 -21.02 -13.10
C GLY A 521 -5.58 -20.24 -13.72
N ARG A 522 -5.10 -20.61 -14.92
CA ARG A 522 -4.03 -19.90 -15.64
C ARG A 522 -4.41 -19.52 -17.07
N LEU A 523 -3.88 -18.36 -17.50
CA LEU A 523 -3.99 -17.91 -18.88
C LEU A 523 -2.89 -18.57 -19.72
N CYS A 524 -3.29 -19.37 -20.70
CA CYS A 524 -2.41 -20.04 -21.64
C CYS A 524 -2.31 -19.23 -22.93
N VAL A 525 -1.10 -18.92 -23.39
CA VAL A 525 -0.86 -18.25 -24.67
C VAL A 525 -0.71 -19.32 -25.74
N LEU A 526 -1.67 -19.35 -26.66
CA LEU A 526 -1.80 -20.36 -27.71
C LEU A 526 -1.02 -19.95 -28.97
N GLY A 527 -0.96 -18.64 -29.27
CA GLY A 527 -0.25 -18.08 -30.42
C GLY A 527 -0.07 -16.56 -30.33
N VAL A 528 0.74 -16.00 -31.22
CA VAL A 528 1.14 -14.59 -31.26
C VAL A 528 1.05 -14.03 -32.68
N ARG A 529 0.51 -12.81 -32.81
CA ARG A 529 0.58 -11.99 -34.03
C ARG A 529 1.19 -10.64 -33.70
N SER A 530 2.27 -10.28 -34.38
CA SER A 530 2.98 -8.99 -34.25
C SER A 530 2.57 -8.01 -35.33
#